data_AF-A0A656GEI8-F1
#
_entry.id   AF-A0A656GEI8-F1
#
_cell.length_a   1.000
_cell.length_b   1.000
_cell.length_c   1.000
_cell.angle_alpha   90.00
_cell.angle_beta   90.00
_cell.angle_gamma   90.00
#
_symmetry.space_group_name_H-M   'P 1'
#
loop_
_entity.id
_entity.type
_entity.pdbx_description
1 polymer ?
#
loop_
_entity_poly.entity_id
_entity_poly.type
_entity_poly.pdbx_seq_one_letter_code
_entity_poly.pdbx_strand_id
1 'polypeptide(L)' 'MNVDGNGVTVLTILGNEYSVKAPAGEDLTLMKAAAMLNASLADTKRKYPTLIGDRLLVLAALNLCSQQIELEQLHKV' A
#
# COMPACT_ATOMS: atom_id res chain seq x y z
N MET A 1 27.37 -5.13 20.39
CA MET A 1 26.16 -5.67 19.74
C MET A 1 25.29 -4.48 19.38
N ASN A 2 25.34 -4.01 18.13
CA ASN A 2 24.51 -2.89 17.67
C ASN A 2 23.25 -3.50 17.06
N VAL A 3 22.09 -3.20 17.65
CA VAL A 3 20.79 -3.61 17.15
C VAL A 3 20.35 -2.57 16.12
N ASP A 4 20.92 -2.65 14.92
CA ASP A 4 20.40 -1.95 13.75
C ASP A 4 19.05 -2.57 13.38
N GLY A 5 17.99 -2.16 14.10
CA GLY A 5 16.59 -2.53 13.89
C GLY A 5 16.02 -1.95 12.59
N ASN A 6 16.78 -2.02 11.51
CA ASN A 6 16.42 -1.52 10.20
C ASN A 6 16.20 -2.71 9.27
N GLY A 7 15.13 -3.47 9.54
CA GLY A 7 14.64 -4.50 8.63
C GLY A 7 14.23 -3.86 7.32
N VAL A 8 15.01 -4.05 6.27
CA VAL A 8 14.61 -3.62 4.92
C VAL A 8 13.68 -4.70 4.39
N THR A 9 12.39 -4.39 4.31
CA THR A 9 11.39 -5.27 3.73
C THR A 9 11.22 -4.90 2.25
N VAL A 10 11.44 -5.86 1.37
CA VAL A 10 11.22 -5.68 -0.06
C VAL A 10 9.75 -5.97 -0.37
N LEU A 11 9.07 -5.00 -0.96
CA LEU A 11 7.67 -5.11 -1.35
C LEU A 11 7.56 -4.99 -2.86
N THR A 12 6.73 -5.84 -3.47
CA THR A 12 6.42 -5.70 -4.91
C THR A 12 5.12 -4.93 -5.07
N ILE A 13 5.20 -3.74 -5.67
CA ILE A 13 4.06 -2.87 -5.96
C ILE A 13 4.04 -2.63 -7.46
N LEU A 14 2.95 -3.02 -8.14
CA LEU A 14 2.77 -2.78 -9.58
C LEU A 14 3.90 -3.39 -10.45
N GLY A 15 4.48 -4.52 -10.01
CA GLY A 15 5.60 -5.18 -10.70
C GLY A 15 6.95 -4.52 -10.49
N ASN A 16 7.05 -3.50 -9.64
CA ASN A 16 8.31 -2.89 -9.23
C ASN A 16 8.64 -3.32 -7.79
N GLU A 17 9.90 -3.60 -7.54
CA GLU A 17 10.41 -3.93 -6.20
C GLU A 17 10.79 -2.64 -5.46
N TYR A 18 10.17 -2.42 -4.32
CA TYR A 18 10.42 -1.28 -3.43
C TYR A 18 11.04 -1.78 -2.13
N SER A 19 12.24 -1.31 -1.82
CA SER A 19 12.89 -1.55 -0.54
C SER A 19 12.39 -0.53 0.48
N VAL A 20 11.53 -0.96 1.41
CA VAL A 20 10.98 -0.11 2.46
C VAL A 20 11.61 -0.48 3.79
N LYS A 21 12.03 0.52 4.56
CA LYS A 21 12.52 0.31 5.93
C LYS A 21 11.31 0.07 6.83
N ALA A 22 11.15 -1.16 7.31
CA ALA A 22 10.11 -1.51 8.26
C ALA A 22 10.72 -1.64 9.66
N PRO A 23 10.09 -1.06 10.69
CA PRO A 23 10.48 -1.37 12.07
C PRO A 23 10.23 -2.86 12.35
N ALA A 24 11.13 -3.47 13.12
CA ALA A 24 11.06 -4.89 13.44
C ALA A 24 9.71 -5.25 14.09
N GLY A 25 8.95 -6.15 13.45
CA GLY A 25 7.63 -6.60 13.92
C GLY A 25 6.45 -6.02 13.14
N GLU A 26 6.67 -5.07 12.24
CA GLU A 26 5.63 -4.48 11.39
C GLU A 26 5.61 -5.06 9.96
N ASP A 27 6.51 -6.00 9.66
CA ASP A 27 6.64 -6.67 8.36
C ASP A 27 5.31 -7.23 7.85
N LEU A 28 4.53 -7.86 8.73
CA LEU A 28 3.25 -8.48 8.37
C LEU A 28 2.17 -7.44 8.05
N THR A 29 2.16 -6.31 8.78
CA THR A 29 1.29 -5.17 8.52
C THR A 29 1.67 -4.51 7.19
N LEU A 30 2.96 -4.37 6.92
CA LEU A 30 3.49 -3.80 5.70
C LEU A 30 3.17 -4.67 4.47
N MET A 31 3.34 -6.00 4.59
CA MET A 31 2.93 -6.95 3.55
C MET A 31 1.41 -6.89 3.30
N LYS A 32 0.60 -6.77 4.36
CA LYS A 32 -0.85 -6.61 4.24
C LYS A 32 -1.22 -5.28 3.57
N ALA A 33 -0.53 -4.19 3.91
CA ALA A 33 -0.70 -2.89 3.27
C ALA A 33 -0.33 -2.93 1.78
N ALA A 34 0.77 -3.59 1.42
CA ALA A 34 1.15 -3.80 0.03
C ALA A 34 0.12 -4.64 -0.75
N ALA A 35 -0.44 -5.68 -0.11
CA ALA A 35 -1.51 -6.47 -0.71
C ALA A 35 -2.78 -5.62 -0.96
N MET A 36 -3.18 -4.78 0.00
CA MET A 36 -4.31 -3.86 -0.17
C MET A 36 -4.06 -2.84 -1.28
N LEU A 37 -2.84 -2.29 -1.36
CA LEU A 37 -2.46 -1.36 -2.42
C LEU A 37 -2.52 -2.03 -3.80
N ASN A 38 -1.99 -3.26 -3.93
CA ASN A 38 -2.06 -4.02 -5.18
C ASN A 38 -3.51 -4.35 -5.58
N ALA A 39 -4.40 -4.64 -4.62
CA ALA A 39 -5.82 -4.84 -4.90
C ALA A 39 -6.50 -3.55 -5.40
N SER A 40 -6.24 -2.41 -4.73
CA SER A 40 -6.75 -1.09 -5.15
C SER A 40 -6.24 -0.71 -6.54
N LEU A 41 -4.98 -1.00 -6.85
CA LEU A 41 -4.38 -0.81 -8.17
C LEU A 41 -5.10 -1.64 -9.24
N ALA A 42 -5.38 -2.92 -8.97
CA ALA A 42 -6.09 -3.80 -9.90
C ALA A 42 -7.51 -3.31 -10.17
N ASP A 43 -8.24 -2.88 -9.14
CA ASP A 43 -9.60 -2.31 -9.27
C ASP A 43 -9.57 -1.00 -10.06
N THR A 44 -8.65 -0.10 -9.71
CA THR A 44 -8.50 1.20 -10.37
C THR A 44 -8.10 1.02 -11.83
N LYS A 45 -7.22 0.06 -12.16
CA LYS A 45 -6.83 -0.26 -13.54
C LYS A 45 -8.01 -0.79 -14.35
N ARG A 46 -8.92 -1.54 -13.71
CA ARG A 46 -10.12 -2.08 -14.34
C ARG A 46 -11.18 -1.00 -14.59
N LYS A 47 -11.34 -0.04 -13.65
CA LYS A 47 -12.24 1.11 -13.81
C LYS A 47 -11.70 2.16 -14.77
N TYR A 48 -10.39 2.36 -14.78
CA TYR A 48 -9.71 3.37 -15.57
C TYR A 48 -8.55 2.75 -16.38
N PRO A 49 -8.85 1.99 -17.44
CA PRO A 49 -7.84 1.30 -18.23
C PRO A 49 -6.88 2.26 -18.97
N THR A 50 -7.23 3.53 -19.08
CA THR A 50 -6.39 4.59 -19.67
C THR A 50 -5.36 5.17 -18.70
N LEU A 51 -5.50 4.93 -17.40
CA LEU A 51 -4.54 5.37 -16.38
C LEU A 51 -3.45 4.30 -16.21
N ILE A 52 -2.19 4.70 -16.39
CA ILE A 52 -1.02 3.83 -16.31
C ILE A 52 0.07 4.46 -15.43
N GLY A 53 0.94 3.61 -14.89
CA GLY A 53 2.13 4.03 -14.15
C GLY A 53 1.80 4.84 -12.89
N ASP A 54 2.48 5.97 -12.74
CA ASP A 54 2.38 6.86 -11.57
C ASP A 54 0.95 7.35 -11.30
N ARG A 55 0.24 7.74 -12.36
CA ARG A 55 -1.11 8.31 -12.23
C ARG A 55 -2.13 7.31 -11.71
N LEU A 56 -1.95 6.04 -12.09
CA LEU A 56 -2.74 4.93 -11.56
C LEU A 56 -2.40 4.67 -10.09
N LEU A 57 -1.11 4.73 -9.74
CA LEU A 57 -0.64 4.55 -8.36
C LEU A 57 -1.17 5.63 -7.42
N VAL A 58 -1.09 6.89 -7.82
CA VAL A 58 -1.62 8.02 -7.03
C VAL A 58 -3.12 7.87 -6.82
N LEU A 59 -3.89 7.53 -7.87
CA LEU A 59 -5.33 7.35 -7.73
C LEU A 59 -5.69 6.16 -6.83
N ALA A 60 -4.99 5.04 -6.95
CA ALA A 60 -5.21 3.87 -6.10
C ALA A 60 -4.86 4.15 -4.63
N ALA A 61 -3.81 4.92 -4.38
CA ALA A 61 -3.44 5.36 -3.03
C ALA A 61 -4.51 6.29 -2.44
N LEU A 62 -4.97 7.29 -3.20
CA LEU A 62 -6.05 8.19 -2.78
C LEU A 62 -7.37 7.44 -2.52
N ASN A 63 -7.73 6.48 -3.37
CA ASN A 63 -8.89 5.62 -3.16
C ASN A 63 -8.78 4.80 -1.87
N LEU A 64 -7.60 4.22 -1.60
CA LEU A 64 -7.36 3.45 -0.38
C LEU A 64 -7.48 4.35 0.86
N CYS A 65 -6.91 5.56 0.83
CA CYS A 65 -7.06 6.54 1.91
C CYS A 65 -8.53 6.94 2.11
N SER A 66 -9.28 7.17 1.03
CA SER A 66 -10.70 7.49 1.11
C SER A 66 -11.50 6.38 1.78
N GLN A 67 -11.22 5.12 1.43
CA GLN A 67 -11.87 3.96 2.07
C GLN A 67 -11.55 3.86 3.55
N GLN A 68 -10.30 4.10 3.95
CA GLN A 68 -9.92 4.09 5.37
C GLN A 68 -10.62 5.20 6.15
N ILE A 69 -10.71 6.41 5.58
CA ILE A 69 -11.44 7.52 6.20
C ILE A 69 -12.92 7.16 6.39
N GLU A 70 -13.55 6.56 5.39
CA GLU A 70 -14.95 6.14 5.45
C GLU A 70 -15.18 5.07 6.53
N LEU A 71 -14.27 4.09 6.62
CA LEU A 71 -14.26 3.05 7.67
C LEU A 71 -14.05 3.63 9.08
N GLU A 72 -13.16 4.62 9.23
CA GLU A 72 -12.96 5.33 10.50
C GLU A 72 -14.21 6.13 10.91
N GLN A 73 -14.92 6.72 9.95
CA GLN A 73 -16.18 7.41 10.22
C GLN A 73 -17.31 6.45 10.60
N LEU A 74 -17.38 5.27 9.97
CA LEU A 74 -18.36 4.22 10.28
C LEU A 74 -18.19 3.63 11.69
N HIS A 75 -16.96 3.51 12.18
CA HIS A 75 -16.68 3.02 13.55
C HIS A 75 -16.85 4.08 14.65
N LYS A 76 -17.12 5.34 14.28
CA LYS A 76 -17.29 6.45 15.23
C LYS A 76 -18.76 6.74 15.58
N VAL A 77 -19.69 5.89 15.13
CA VAL A 77 -21.13 5.93 15.43
C VAL A 77 -21.48 4.95 16.55
#